data_AF-A0A7C1AJA2-F1
#
_entry.id   AF-A0A7C1AJA2-F1
#
_cell.length_a   1.000
_cell.length_b   1.000
_cell.length_c   1.000
_cell.angle_alpha   90.00
_cell.angle_beta   90.00
_cell.angle_gamma   90.00
#
_symmetry.space_group_name_H-M   'P 1'
#
loop_
_entity.id
_entity.type
_entity.pdbx_description
1 polymer ?
#
loop_
_entity_poly.entity_id
_entity_poly.type
_entity_poly.pdbx_seq_one_letter_code
_entity_poly.pdbx_strand_id
1 'polypeptide(L)'
;PPHGYFAFHIWLREIFGAQAVVHNGKHGNLEWLPGKALALSSRCYPEAALGALPNIYPFIVNDPGEGTQAKRRISAVIIDHLTPPLTRAETYGPLKDLEALIDEYYLAHGLDPRRIELLRKHILDLVRANGLDEDSGIAESDDEDAALRKLDTYICELKEAQIRDGLHILGQAPEGEQETGLLVALTRVPRALGREGDASLIRALAGDLKTGDFDPLDCEMGAPWKSTKPAALAGLADAPWRSNGDTVERLEMLAAELVSGEKPCDQEWTATQAVLDEVAHTIRPALRQSATNEISSCLAGLSGRFVPPGPSGAPTRGRLDVLPTGRNFYSVDNRAIPTPAAWTLGRKSAEALVLRHLQDHGRWPRTLGLTAWGTSNMRTGGDDIAQALALIGAKPVWDTSSWRVTGYEIIPLAKLARPRVDVTLRISGFFRDAFPAQIELFDSAIRAVGALEEEPDDNPIAARMGEDANEALGQGMDEEQARHVAGLRIFGSKPGAYGAGLQALIDEQLWDKRSDLAESYIGWGGYAYGKGVEGEERKEVFTLRLKHIEAVVQNQDNREHDLL
;
A
#
# COMPACT_ATOMS: atom_id res chain seq x y z
N PRO A 1 -15.95 -1.82 26.21
CA PRO A 1 -17.01 -2.76 25.73
C PRO A 1 -18.24 -2.71 26.67
N PRO A 2 -19.47 -2.75 26.15
CA PRO A 2 -20.68 -2.80 26.95
C PRO A 2 -20.83 -4.15 27.67
N HIS A 3 -21.68 -4.22 28.69
CA HIS A 3 -21.90 -5.45 29.47
C HIS A 3 -22.35 -6.64 28.59
N GLY A 4 -23.17 -6.41 27.57
CA GLY A 4 -23.61 -7.47 26.64
C GLY A 4 -22.44 -8.13 25.90
N TYR A 5 -21.40 -7.36 25.56
CA TYR A 5 -20.20 -7.89 24.91
C TYR A 5 -19.46 -8.88 25.81
N PHE A 6 -19.31 -8.55 27.10
CA PHE A 6 -18.70 -9.45 28.07
C PHE A 6 -19.59 -10.65 28.36
N ALA A 7 -20.90 -10.45 28.50
CA ALA A 7 -21.85 -11.51 28.76
C ALA A 7 -21.80 -12.60 27.67
N PHE A 8 -21.65 -12.23 26.40
CA PHE A 8 -21.49 -13.17 25.30
C PHE A 8 -20.22 -14.02 25.43
N HIS A 9 -19.06 -13.40 25.66
CA HIS A 9 -17.79 -14.14 25.78
C HIS A 9 -17.72 -15.00 27.05
N ILE A 10 -18.27 -14.50 28.16
CA ILE A 10 -18.39 -15.27 29.40
C ILE A 10 -19.34 -16.45 29.20
N TRP A 11 -20.47 -16.25 28.51
CA TRP A 11 -21.38 -17.35 28.17
C TRP A 11 -20.68 -18.43 27.32
N LEU A 12 -19.93 -18.03 26.29
CA LEU A 12 -19.17 -18.96 25.44
C LEU A 12 -18.23 -19.85 26.28
N ARG A 13 -17.53 -19.25 27.23
CA ARG A 13 -16.54 -19.93 28.09
C ARG A 13 -17.18 -20.79 29.18
N GLU A 14 -18.07 -20.19 29.97
CA GLU A 14 -18.49 -20.75 31.26
C GLU A 14 -19.81 -21.51 31.17
N ILE A 15 -20.68 -21.19 30.19
CA ILE A 15 -22.03 -21.76 30.08
C ILE A 15 -22.12 -22.72 28.89
N PHE A 16 -21.73 -22.28 27.70
CA PHE A 16 -21.65 -23.15 26.53
C PHE A 16 -20.51 -24.16 26.66
N GLY A 17 -19.44 -23.79 27.38
CA GLY A 17 -18.29 -24.67 27.60
C GLY A 17 -17.45 -24.88 26.34
N ALA A 18 -17.25 -23.82 25.54
CA ALA A 18 -16.42 -23.88 24.36
C ALA A 18 -15.01 -24.38 24.71
N GLN A 19 -14.50 -25.33 23.93
CA GLN A 19 -13.13 -25.84 24.07
C GLN A 19 -12.14 -25.01 23.22
N ALA A 20 -12.64 -24.39 22.16
CA ALA A 20 -11.94 -23.46 21.29
C ALA A 20 -12.94 -22.54 20.60
N VAL A 21 -12.48 -21.41 20.08
CA VAL A 21 -13.26 -20.52 19.21
C VAL A 21 -12.55 -20.39 17.87
N VAL A 22 -13.34 -20.34 16.80
CA VAL A 22 -12.87 -19.93 15.48
C VAL A 22 -13.39 -18.52 15.21
N HIS A 23 -12.51 -17.52 15.21
CA HIS A 23 -12.86 -16.19 14.71
C HIS A 23 -12.71 -16.21 13.20
N ASN A 24 -13.76 -15.88 12.45
CA ASN A 24 -13.73 -15.92 10.99
C ASN A 24 -13.67 -14.51 10.41
N GLY A 25 -12.61 -14.22 9.64
CA GLY A 25 -12.46 -12.98 8.88
C GLY A 25 -11.61 -11.91 9.56
N LYS A 26 -10.77 -11.26 8.74
CA LYS A 26 -10.07 -10.01 9.06
C LYS A 26 -11.10 -8.86 9.11
N HIS A 27 -11.25 -8.11 10.20
CA HIS A 27 -10.80 -8.41 11.56
C HIS A 27 -11.96 -8.28 12.55
N GLY A 28 -11.85 -8.99 13.66
CA GLY A 28 -12.74 -8.87 14.80
C GLY A 28 -12.39 -7.64 15.62
N ASN A 29 -13.28 -7.23 16.52
CA ASN A 29 -13.01 -6.07 17.38
C ASN A 29 -12.27 -6.42 18.69
N LEU A 30 -12.15 -7.71 19.01
CA LEU A 30 -11.68 -8.19 20.31
C LEU A 30 -10.21 -7.81 20.55
N GLU A 31 -9.34 -8.06 19.58
CA GLU A 31 -7.92 -7.73 19.57
C GLU A 31 -7.63 -6.22 19.54
N TRP A 32 -8.64 -5.38 19.34
CA TRP A 32 -8.54 -3.92 19.32
C TRP A 32 -9.16 -3.26 20.55
N LEU A 33 -9.74 -4.03 21.48
CA LEU A 33 -10.31 -3.46 22.68
C LEU A 33 -9.25 -2.77 23.55
N PRO A 34 -9.63 -1.73 24.33
CA PRO A 34 -8.66 -1.00 25.14
C PRO A 34 -7.85 -1.87 26.10
N GLY A 35 -6.56 -1.58 26.21
CA GLY A 35 -5.64 -2.29 27.10
C GLY A 35 -4.18 -2.08 26.70
N LYS A 36 -3.28 -2.91 27.23
CA LYS A 36 -1.87 -2.90 26.84
C LYS A 36 -1.70 -3.26 25.36
N ALA A 37 -0.61 -2.77 24.76
CA ALA A 37 -0.21 -3.07 23.39
C ALA A 37 0.04 -4.58 23.15
N LEU A 38 0.70 -5.23 24.10
CA LEU A 38 1.00 -6.67 24.11
C LEU A 38 1.21 -7.16 25.54
N ALA A 39 1.31 -8.47 25.74
CA ALA A 39 1.44 -9.11 27.06
C ALA A 39 0.35 -8.59 28.03
N LEU A 40 -0.90 -8.90 27.69
CA LEU A 40 -2.06 -8.37 28.36
C LEU A 40 -2.08 -8.73 29.85
N SER A 41 -2.62 -7.83 30.66
CA SER A 41 -2.94 -8.10 32.06
C SER A 41 -4.41 -8.48 32.21
N SER A 42 -4.79 -8.99 33.37
CA SER A 42 -6.20 -9.25 33.74
C SER A 42 -7.10 -8.00 33.72
N ARG A 43 -6.53 -6.79 33.57
CA ARG A 43 -7.26 -5.53 33.42
C ARG A 43 -7.44 -5.10 31.96
N CYS A 44 -6.88 -5.84 31.00
CA CYS A 44 -7.05 -5.57 29.58
C CYS A 44 -8.37 -6.19 29.11
N TYR A 45 -9.17 -5.45 28.36
CA TYR A 45 -10.47 -5.94 27.92
C TYR A 45 -10.45 -7.20 27.03
N PRO A 46 -9.47 -7.40 26.12
CA PRO A 46 -9.40 -8.65 25.36
C PRO A 46 -9.19 -9.87 26.27
N GLU A 47 -8.30 -9.75 27.25
CA GLU A 47 -8.03 -10.79 28.27
C GLU A 47 -9.26 -11.07 29.13
N ALA A 48 -9.95 -10.02 29.59
CA ALA A 48 -11.15 -10.17 30.40
C ALA A 48 -12.30 -10.88 29.65
N ALA A 49 -12.42 -10.63 28.35
CA ALA A 49 -13.44 -11.24 27.49
C ALA A 49 -13.10 -12.71 27.16
N LEU A 50 -11.98 -12.97 26.48
CA LEU A 50 -11.68 -14.30 25.94
C LEU A 50 -10.88 -15.19 26.90
N GLY A 51 -10.08 -14.60 27.79
CA GLY A 51 -9.20 -15.34 28.71
C GLY A 51 -8.29 -16.33 27.98
N ALA A 52 -8.12 -17.51 28.58
CA ALA A 52 -7.27 -18.58 28.06
C ALA A 52 -7.93 -19.50 27.01
N LEU A 53 -9.09 -19.13 26.47
CA LEU A 53 -9.79 -19.95 25.48
C LEU A 53 -8.97 -20.02 24.17
N PRO A 54 -8.60 -21.22 23.67
CA PRO A 54 -7.88 -21.36 22.41
C PRO A 54 -8.62 -20.69 21.26
N ASN A 55 -7.89 -19.89 20.49
CA ASN A 55 -8.44 -19.06 19.44
C ASN A 55 -7.79 -19.40 18.09
N ILE A 56 -8.52 -20.07 17.22
CA ILE A 56 -8.11 -20.32 15.84
C ILE A 56 -8.68 -19.20 14.97
N TYR A 57 -7.86 -18.64 14.09
CA TYR A 57 -8.26 -17.45 13.36
C TYR A 57 -7.83 -17.53 11.88
N PRO A 58 -8.72 -17.99 10.97
CA PRO A 58 -8.56 -17.80 9.54
C PRO A 58 -8.34 -16.32 9.19
N PHE A 59 -7.20 -16.02 8.56
CA PHE A 59 -6.76 -14.64 8.33
C PHE A 59 -6.11 -14.50 6.94
N ILE A 60 -6.32 -13.37 6.26
CA ILE A 60 -5.75 -13.17 4.92
C ILE A 60 -4.22 -13.05 4.97
N VAL A 61 -3.51 -13.78 4.11
CA VAL A 61 -2.02 -13.88 4.14
C VAL A 61 -1.31 -12.54 3.91
N ASN A 62 -1.95 -11.62 3.20
CA ASN A 62 -1.39 -10.31 2.88
C ASN A 62 -1.66 -9.24 3.93
N ASP A 63 -2.22 -9.59 5.10
CA ASP A 63 -2.42 -8.62 6.17
C ASP A 63 -1.66 -8.97 7.45
N PRO A 64 -0.32 -8.88 7.40
CA PRO A 64 0.55 -9.26 8.51
C PRO A 64 0.30 -8.42 9.77
N GLY A 65 -0.09 -7.16 9.60
CA GLY A 65 -0.22 -6.22 10.72
C GLY A 65 -1.33 -6.62 11.67
N GLU A 66 -2.56 -6.74 11.17
CA GLU A 66 -3.72 -7.05 11.98
C GLU A 66 -3.66 -8.49 12.52
N GLY A 67 -3.18 -9.45 11.72
CA GLY A 67 -2.94 -10.80 12.23
C GLY A 67 -1.88 -10.83 13.34
N THR A 68 -0.83 -10.00 13.26
CA THR A 68 0.14 -9.85 14.35
C THR A 68 -0.51 -9.27 15.61
N GLN A 69 -1.46 -8.35 15.47
CA GLN A 69 -2.23 -7.82 16.59
C GLN A 69 -3.05 -8.92 17.28
N ALA A 70 -3.78 -9.72 16.50
CA ALA A 70 -4.55 -10.85 17.02
C ALA A 70 -3.65 -11.87 17.74
N LYS A 71 -2.48 -12.20 17.17
CA LYS A 71 -1.49 -13.10 17.82
C LYS A 71 -0.99 -12.55 19.16
N ARG A 72 -0.72 -11.24 19.24
CA ARG A 72 -0.10 -10.61 20.42
C ARG A 72 -1.09 -10.28 21.53
N ARG A 73 -2.35 -10.00 21.20
CA ARG A 73 -3.36 -9.51 22.16
C ARG A 73 -4.43 -10.53 22.52
N ILE A 74 -4.71 -11.51 21.66
CA ILE A 74 -5.72 -12.54 21.95
C ILE A 74 -5.20 -13.96 21.71
N SER A 75 -3.86 -14.11 21.71
CA SER A 75 -3.16 -15.38 21.52
C SER A 75 -3.68 -16.22 20.35
N ALA A 76 -4.09 -15.56 19.27
CA ALA A 76 -4.65 -16.23 18.10
C ALA A 76 -3.61 -17.13 17.43
N VAL A 77 -4.01 -18.36 17.13
CA VAL A 77 -3.34 -19.23 16.16
C VAL A 77 -3.93 -18.89 14.79
N ILE A 78 -3.16 -18.12 14.03
CA ILE A 78 -3.56 -17.73 12.69
C ILE A 78 -3.54 -18.96 11.78
N ILE A 79 -4.56 -19.10 10.94
CA ILE A 79 -4.53 -20.00 9.79
C ILE A 79 -4.61 -19.09 8.57
N ASP A 80 -3.49 -18.82 7.95
CA ASP A 80 -3.49 -17.91 6.81
C ASP A 80 -4.24 -18.52 5.62
N HIS A 81 -4.90 -17.67 4.84
CA HIS A 81 -5.63 -18.06 3.65
C HIS A 81 -5.26 -17.18 2.45
N LEU A 82 -5.53 -17.69 1.25
CA LEU A 82 -5.26 -17.00 -0.01
C LEU A 82 -5.99 -15.66 -0.10
N THR A 83 -5.41 -14.76 -0.89
CA THR A 83 -6.12 -13.57 -1.35
C THR A 83 -7.20 -13.98 -2.36
N PRO A 84 -8.26 -13.17 -2.56
CA PRO A 84 -9.18 -13.38 -3.66
C PRO A 84 -8.44 -13.49 -5.01
N PRO A 85 -8.98 -14.24 -5.98
CA PRO A 85 -8.42 -14.26 -7.33
C PRO A 85 -8.42 -12.83 -7.90
N LEU A 86 -7.40 -12.52 -8.69
CA LEU A 86 -7.25 -11.22 -9.32
C LEU A 86 -7.42 -11.35 -10.82
N THR A 87 -8.00 -10.32 -11.41
CA THR A 87 -8.13 -10.13 -12.85
C THR A 87 -7.84 -8.68 -13.21
N ARG A 88 -7.81 -8.36 -14.51
CA ARG A 88 -7.77 -6.98 -15.00
C ARG A 88 -9.14 -6.33 -14.88
N ALA A 89 -9.20 -5.03 -14.65
CA ALA A 89 -10.46 -4.32 -14.53
C ALA A 89 -11.28 -4.34 -15.82
N GLU A 90 -10.59 -4.33 -16.97
CA GLU A 90 -11.18 -4.10 -18.29
C GLU A 90 -11.97 -2.77 -18.36
N THR A 91 -12.46 -2.40 -19.54
CA THR A 91 -13.33 -1.23 -19.71
C THR A 91 -14.81 -1.64 -19.73
N TYR A 92 -15.66 -0.87 -19.06
CA TYR A 92 -17.11 -1.09 -19.04
C TYR A 92 -17.89 0.23 -19.11
N GLY A 93 -19.15 0.13 -19.53
CA GLY A 93 -20.05 1.29 -19.61
C GLY A 93 -19.49 2.44 -20.46
N PRO A 94 -19.56 3.70 -19.99
CA PRO A 94 -19.08 4.86 -20.73
C PRO A 94 -17.61 4.80 -21.15
N LEU A 95 -16.75 4.11 -20.38
CA LEU A 95 -15.33 3.95 -20.71
C LEU A 95 -15.11 3.09 -21.95
N LYS A 96 -15.98 2.09 -22.17
CA LYS A 96 -15.93 1.24 -23.37
C LYS A 96 -16.38 2.01 -24.62
N ASP A 97 -17.43 2.82 -24.48
CA ASP A 97 -17.88 3.71 -25.57
C ASP A 97 -16.80 4.73 -25.92
N LEU A 98 -16.11 5.24 -24.90
CA LEU A 98 -15.00 6.18 -25.05
C LEU A 98 -13.78 5.54 -25.74
N GLU A 99 -13.40 4.33 -25.35
CA GLU A 99 -12.34 3.54 -26.01
C GLU A 99 -12.67 3.33 -27.49
N ALA A 100 -13.91 2.92 -27.82
CA ALA A 100 -14.35 2.75 -29.20
C ALA A 100 -14.28 4.04 -30.02
N LEU A 101 -14.65 5.19 -29.42
CA LEU A 101 -14.55 6.50 -30.09
C LEU A 101 -13.09 6.92 -30.32
N ILE A 102 -12.20 6.66 -29.36
CA ILE A 102 -10.77 6.92 -29.50
C ILE A 102 -10.16 6.06 -30.61
N ASP A 103 -10.50 4.78 -30.66
CA ASP A 103 -10.07 3.89 -31.75
C ASP A 103 -10.57 4.38 -33.11
N GLU A 104 -11.84 4.79 -33.20
CA GLU A 104 -12.39 5.39 -34.41
C GLU A 104 -11.65 6.67 -34.82
N TYR A 105 -11.32 7.53 -33.85
CA TYR A 105 -10.57 8.77 -34.08
C TYR A 105 -9.21 8.48 -34.71
N TYR A 106 -8.47 7.49 -34.19
CA TYR A 106 -7.17 7.11 -34.72
C TYR A 106 -7.26 6.38 -36.07
N LEU A 107 -8.30 5.56 -36.30
CA LEU A 107 -8.55 4.96 -37.61
C LEU A 107 -8.89 6.01 -38.68
N ALA A 108 -9.59 7.08 -38.31
CA ALA A 108 -9.90 8.19 -39.21
C ALA A 108 -8.71 9.13 -39.43
N HIS A 109 -7.68 9.07 -38.58
CA HIS A 109 -6.53 9.97 -38.60
C HIS A 109 -5.76 9.87 -39.92
N GLY A 110 -5.69 10.98 -40.66
CA GLY A 110 -5.06 11.05 -41.99
C GLY A 110 -5.93 10.57 -43.17
N LEU A 111 -7.16 10.10 -42.93
CA LEU A 111 -8.09 9.67 -43.98
C LEU A 111 -9.26 10.65 -44.20
N ASP A 112 -9.87 11.17 -43.12
CA ASP A 112 -11.01 12.09 -43.20
C ASP A 112 -10.93 13.21 -42.15
N PRO A 113 -10.42 14.40 -42.52
CA PRO A 113 -10.27 15.52 -41.60
C PRO A 113 -11.57 15.98 -40.93
N ARG A 114 -12.72 15.87 -41.62
CA ARG A 114 -14.01 16.33 -41.06
C ARG A 114 -14.53 15.36 -40.01
N ARG A 115 -14.32 14.05 -40.23
CA ARG A 115 -14.67 13.02 -39.25
C ARG A 115 -13.82 13.12 -37.99
N ILE A 116 -12.54 13.43 -38.12
CA ILE A 116 -11.62 13.65 -36.99
C ILE A 116 -12.11 14.80 -36.10
N GLU A 117 -12.46 15.96 -36.68
CA GLU A 117 -12.98 17.10 -35.91
C GLU A 117 -14.26 16.74 -35.15
N LEU A 118 -15.17 16.00 -35.78
CA LEU A 118 -16.41 15.54 -35.14
C LEU A 118 -16.14 14.56 -34.00
N LEU A 119 -15.31 13.54 -34.24
CA LEU A 119 -14.97 12.52 -33.24
C LEU A 119 -14.26 13.14 -32.05
N ARG A 120 -13.32 14.06 -32.29
CA ARG A 120 -12.60 14.76 -31.23
C ARG A 120 -13.54 15.55 -30.33
N LYS A 121 -14.46 16.32 -30.94
CA LYS A 121 -15.46 17.06 -30.17
C LYS A 121 -16.33 16.11 -29.33
N HIS A 122 -16.77 15.01 -29.93
CA HIS A 122 -17.59 14.03 -29.24
C HIS A 122 -16.84 13.37 -28.07
N ILE A 123 -15.58 12.98 -28.25
CA ILE A 123 -14.73 12.42 -27.20
C ILE A 123 -14.59 13.41 -26.05
N LEU A 124 -14.21 14.67 -26.32
CA LEU A 124 -14.00 15.67 -25.27
C LEU A 124 -15.31 16.06 -24.56
N ASP A 125 -16.44 16.10 -25.29
CA ASP A 125 -17.76 16.35 -24.68
C ASP A 125 -18.16 15.17 -23.76
N LEU A 126 -17.90 13.92 -24.16
CA LEU A 126 -18.18 12.74 -23.35
C LEU A 126 -17.28 12.68 -22.09
N VAL A 127 -16.00 13.02 -22.23
CA VAL A 127 -15.04 13.10 -21.13
C VAL A 127 -15.54 14.09 -20.06
N ARG A 128 -15.86 15.33 -20.47
CA ARG A 128 -16.38 16.38 -19.57
C ARG A 128 -17.71 16.00 -18.93
N ALA A 129 -18.62 15.38 -19.69
CA ALA A 129 -19.92 14.98 -19.17
C ALA A 129 -19.83 13.92 -18.07
N ASN A 130 -18.75 13.13 -18.04
CA ASN A 130 -18.49 12.09 -17.04
C ASN A 130 -17.44 12.51 -15.99
N GLY A 131 -16.91 13.74 -16.04
CA GLY A 131 -15.86 14.22 -15.13
C GLY A 131 -14.48 13.58 -15.34
N LEU A 132 -14.28 12.89 -16.47
CA LEU A 132 -13.03 12.18 -16.76
C LEU A 132 -11.88 13.11 -17.14
N ASP A 133 -12.16 14.38 -17.42
CA ASP A 133 -11.16 15.42 -17.66
C ASP A 133 -10.35 15.72 -16.40
N GLU A 134 -11.01 15.80 -15.24
CA GLU A 134 -10.34 15.95 -13.95
C GLU A 134 -9.52 14.70 -13.60
N ASP A 135 -10.11 13.51 -13.78
CA ASP A 135 -9.47 12.24 -13.42
C ASP A 135 -8.24 11.92 -14.28
N SER A 136 -8.29 12.24 -15.57
CA SER A 136 -7.16 12.05 -16.51
C SER A 136 -6.14 13.21 -16.48
N GLY A 137 -6.37 14.23 -15.65
CA GLY A 137 -5.46 15.37 -15.49
C GLY A 137 -5.36 16.27 -16.72
N ILE A 138 -6.45 16.38 -17.49
CA ILE A 138 -6.55 17.28 -18.64
C ILE A 138 -6.72 18.71 -18.11
N ALA A 139 -5.73 19.57 -18.38
CA ALA A 139 -5.79 20.98 -18.00
C ALA A 139 -6.53 21.80 -19.05
N GLU A 140 -7.17 22.90 -18.66
CA GLU A 140 -7.81 23.83 -19.61
C GLU A 140 -6.83 24.41 -20.64
N SER A 141 -5.53 24.46 -20.30
CA SER A 141 -4.46 24.93 -21.18
C SER A 141 -3.94 23.87 -22.15
N ASP A 142 -4.33 22.61 -22.00
CA ASP A 142 -3.89 21.55 -22.91
C ASP A 142 -4.52 21.73 -24.29
N ASP A 143 -3.72 21.54 -25.32
CA ASP A 143 -4.27 21.38 -26.66
C ASP A 143 -5.05 20.06 -26.77
N GLU A 144 -5.91 19.97 -27.78
CA GLU A 144 -6.80 18.82 -27.90
C GLU A 144 -6.04 17.50 -28.11
N ASP A 145 -4.85 17.53 -28.71
CA ASP A 145 -4.02 16.33 -28.90
C ASP A 145 -3.36 15.88 -27.59
N ALA A 146 -2.96 16.81 -26.73
CA ALA A 146 -2.46 16.54 -25.38
C ALA A 146 -3.58 15.99 -24.49
N ALA A 147 -4.79 16.55 -24.59
CA ALA A 147 -5.97 16.05 -23.89
C ALA A 147 -6.28 14.59 -24.27
N LEU A 148 -6.27 14.27 -25.57
CA LEU A 148 -6.49 12.90 -26.06
C LEU A 148 -5.39 11.92 -25.60
N ARG A 149 -4.11 12.34 -25.58
CA ARG A 149 -3.03 11.48 -25.07
C ARG A 149 -3.17 11.17 -23.58
N LYS A 150 -3.49 12.18 -22.76
CA LYS A 150 -3.73 11.99 -21.32
C LYS A 150 -4.90 11.05 -21.08
N LEU A 151 -5.96 11.20 -21.88
CA LEU A 151 -7.12 10.31 -21.81
C LEU A 151 -6.78 8.87 -22.20
N ASP A 152 -6.05 8.66 -23.30
CA ASP A 152 -5.61 7.33 -23.75
C ASP A 152 -4.74 6.65 -22.68
N THR A 153 -3.79 7.39 -22.07
CA THR A 153 -3.01 6.92 -20.91
C THR A 153 -3.91 6.50 -19.76
N TYR A 154 -4.85 7.36 -19.35
CA TYR A 154 -5.74 7.10 -18.21
C TYR A 154 -6.62 5.87 -18.43
N ILE A 155 -7.22 5.72 -19.61
CA ILE A 155 -8.05 4.55 -19.94
C ILE A 155 -7.21 3.27 -19.94
N CYS A 156 -6.01 3.31 -20.50
CA CYS A 156 -5.09 2.16 -20.47
C CYS A 156 -4.70 1.79 -19.04
N GLU A 157 -4.38 2.76 -18.19
CA GLU A 157 -4.04 2.52 -16.79
C GLU A 157 -5.21 1.90 -15.99
N LEU A 158 -6.44 2.37 -16.22
CA LEU A 158 -7.63 1.79 -15.62
C LEU A 158 -7.84 0.35 -16.07
N LYS A 159 -7.76 0.08 -17.38
CA LYS A 159 -7.93 -1.25 -17.96
C LYS A 159 -6.94 -2.27 -17.38
N GLU A 160 -5.69 -1.84 -17.23
CA GLU A 160 -4.57 -2.65 -16.73
C GLU A 160 -4.50 -2.76 -15.19
N ALA A 161 -5.40 -2.07 -14.47
CA ALA A 161 -5.50 -2.16 -13.03
C ALA A 161 -5.92 -3.58 -12.62
N GLN A 162 -5.23 -4.15 -11.64
CA GLN A 162 -5.60 -5.44 -11.05
C GLN A 162 -6.69 -5.23 -10.02
N ILE A 163 -7.82 -5.94 -10.20
CA ILE A 163 -8.96 -5.93 -9.29
C ILE A 163 -9.28 -7.36 -8.84
N ARG A 164 -10.09 -7.47 -7.78
CA ARG A 164 -10.58 -8.75 -7.28
C ARG A 164 -11.67 -9.31 -8.21
N ASP A 165 -11.52 -10.57 -8.61
CA ASP A 165 -12.55 -11.33 -9.34
C ASP A 165 -13.39 -12.18 -8.37
N GLY A 166 -14.05 -11.52 -7.43
CA GLY A 166 -14.84 -12.17 -6.37
C GLY A 166 -14.12 -12.28 -5.04
N LEU A 167 -14.48 -13.31 -4.25
CA LEU A 167 -14.01 -13.51 -2.88
C LEU A 167 -13.34 -14.87 -2.73
N HIS A 168 -12.38 -14.97 -1.82
CA HIS A 168 -11.80 -16.25 -1.42
C HIS A 168 -12.81 -17.09 -0.63
N ILE A 169 -12.83 -18.40 -0.89
CA ILE A 169 -13.56 -19.37 -0.09
C ILE A 169 -12.53 -20.27 0.60
N LEU A 170 -12.53 -20.25 1.93
CA LEU A 170 -11.58 -21.03 2.73
C LEU A 170 -11.63 -22.51 2.32
N GLY A 171 -10.48 -23.05 1.91
CA GLY A 171 -10.37 -24.42 1.45
C GLY A 171 -10.61 -24.67 -0.03
N GLN A 172 -10.82 -23.63 -0.83
CA GLN A 172 -11.01 -23.74 -2.28
C GLN A 172 -9.91 -22.98 -3.03
N ALA A 173 -9.28 -23.64 -4.01
CA ALA A 173 -8.35 -23.00 -4.92
C ALA A 173 -9.13 -22.37 -6.08
N PRO A 174 -8.66 -21.25 -6.66
CA PRO A 174 -9.24 -20.74 -7.89
C PRO A 174 -9.06 -21.76 -9.02
N GLU A 175 -10.02 -21.81 -9.94
CA GLU A 175 -10.04 -22.72 -11.08
C GLU A 175 -10.27 -21.95 -12.40
N GLY A 176 -9.92 -22.55 -13.53
CA GLY A 176 -10.15 -21.96 -14.85
C GLY A 176 -9.52 -20.58 -15.02
N GLU A 177 -10.29 -19.62 -15.52
CA GLU A 177 -9.85 -18.24 -15.76
C GLU A 177 -9.33 -17.56 -14.48
N GLN A 178 -9.91 -17.86 -13.31
CA GLN A 178 -9.46 -17.30 -12.03
C GLN A 178 -8.08 -17.80 -11.63
N GLU A 179 -7.77 -19.08 -11.89
CA GLU A 179 -6.43 -19.61 -11.65
C GLU A 179 -5.42 -18.95 -12.58
N THR A 180 -5.76 -18.84 -13.87
CA THR A 180 -4.92 -18.21 -14.89
C THR A 180 -4.64 -16.74 -14.55
N GLY A 181 -5.68 -15.95 -14.30
CA GLY A 181 -5.56 -14.53 -13.96
C GLY A 181 -4.71 -14.31 -12.71
N LEU A 182 -4.91 -15.12 -11.67
CA LEU A 182 -4.09 -15.05 -10.46
C LEU A 182 -2.62 -15.43 -10.73
N LEU A 183 -2.35 -16.48 -11.50
CA LEU A 183 -0.96 -16.89 -11.82
C LEU A 183 -0.23 -15.84 -12.67
N VAL A 184 -0.90 -15.21 -13.63
CA VAL A 184 -0.37 -14.07 -14.38
C VAL A 184 -0.08 -12.91 -13.42
N ALA A 185 -1.01 -12.59 -12.51
CA ALA A 185 -0.82 -11.55 -11.51
C ALA A 185 0.38 -11.82 -10.57
N LEU A 186 0.56 -13.07 -10.13
CA LEU A 186 1.68 -13.49 -9.28
C LEU A 186 3.05 -13.41 -9.97
N THR A 187 3.06 -13.51 -11.30
CA THR A 187 4.30 -13.47 -12.10
C THR A 187 4.52 -12.13 -12.82
N ARG A 188 3.61 -11.16 -12.65
CA ARG A 188 3.69 -9.82 -13.26
C ARG A 188 4.93 -9.07 -12.84
N VAL A 189 5.30 -9.10 -11.56
CA VAL A 189 6.49 -8.41 -11.01
C VAL A 189 7.69 -9.37 -10.85
N PRO A 190 8.94 -8.89 -11.02
CA PRO A 190 10.12 -9.70 -10.75
C PRO A 190 10.25 -10.05 -9.27
N ARG A 191 10.85 -11.21 -8.98
CA ARG A 191 10.94 -11.82 -7.64
C ARG A 191 12.39 -11.86 -7.15
N ALA A 192 12.57 -11.82 -5.84
CA ALA A 192 13.85 -11.43 -5.22
C ALA A 192 14.92 -12.54 -5.11
N LEU A 193 14.72 -13.72 -5.71
CA LEU A 193 15.65 -14.85 -5.57
C LEU A 193 16.68 -14.94 -6.71
N GLY A 194 16.61 -14.07 -7.72
CA GLY A 194 17.66 -13.91 -8.74
C GLY A 194 17.84 -15.11 -9.67
N ARG A 195 16.92 -16.07 -9.69
CA ARG A 195 16.88 -17.17 -10.67
C ARG A 195 16.14 -16.70 -11.92
N GLU A 196 16.39 -17.34 -13.06
CA GLU A 196 15.71 -16.97 -14.31
C GLU A 196 14.18 -17.09 -14.20
N GLY A 197 13.69 -18.12 -13.51
CA GLY A 197 12.26 -18.29 -13.21
C GLY A 197 11.67 -17.25 -12.24
N ASP A 198 12.48 -16.35 -11.68
CA ASP A 198 12.03 -15.23 -10.83
C ASP A 198 11.73 -13.95 -11.65
N ALA A 199 11.95 -13.96 -12.97
CA ALA A 199 11.69 -12.81 -13.84
C ALA A 199 10.18 -12.48 -13.97
N SER A 200 9.87 -11.22 -14.27
CA SER A 200 8.49 -10.84 -14.65
C SER A 200 8.12 -11.55 -15.95
N LEU A 201 6.96 -12.21 -15.99
CA LEU A 201 6.50 -12.95 -17.17
C LEU A 201 6.36 -12.03 -18.39
N ILE A 202 5.74 -10.87 -18.23
CA ILE A 202 5.54 -9.92 -19.33
C ILE A 202 6.84 -9.23 -19.77
N ARG A 203 7.81 -9.02 -18.86
CA ARG A 203 9.16 -8.55 -19.24
C ARG A 203 9.94 -9.63 -19.97
N ALA A 204 9.82 -10.90 -19.56
CA ALA A 204 10.45 -12.03 -20.24
C ALA A 204 9.90 -12.19 -21.66
N LEU A 205 8.57 -12.10 -21.83
CA LEU A 205 7.93 -12.07 -23.14
C LEU A 205 8.42 -10.92 -24.01
N ALA A 206 8.45 -9.68 -23.49
CA ALA A 206 8.97 -8.52 -24.20
C ALA A 206 10.43 -8.72 -24.68
N GLY A 207 11.26 -9.30 -23.81
CA GLY A 207 12.66 -9.66 -24.12
C GLY A 207 12.77 -10.70 -25.23
N ASP A 208 12.09 -11.83 -25.12
CA ASP A 208 12.13 -12.93 -26.09
C ASP A 208 11.52 -12.52 -27.45
N LEU A 209 10.51 -11.65 -27.43
CA LEU A 209 9.89 -11.06 -28.62
C LEU A 209 10.71 -9.92 -29.24
N LYS A 210 11.85 -9.56 -28.63
CA LYS A 210 12.81 -8.55 -29.11
C LYS A 210 12.17 -7.18 -29.32
N THR A 211 11.40 -6.71 -28.32
CA THR A 211 10.73 -5.40 -28.36
C THR A 211 11.64 -4.21 -28.04
N GLY A 212 12.97 -4.38 -28.02
CA GLY A 212 13.94 -3.31 -27.74
C GLY A 212 14.01 -2.94 -26.26
N ASP A 213 14.20 -1.64 -25.96
CA ASP A 213 14.33 -1.12 -24.58
C ASP A 213 12.98 -0.91 -23.87
N PHE A 214 11.91 -1.50 -24.39
CA PHE A 214 10.56 -1.36 -23.83
C PHE A 214 10.42 -2.15 -22.51
N ASP A 215 10.03 -1.45 -21.45
CA ASP A 215 9.68 -2.06 -20.18
C ASP A 215 8.15 -1.99 -19.93
N PRO A 216 7.42 -3.12 -20.00
CA PRO A 216 5.96 -3.13 -19.82
C PRO A 216 5.51 -2.77 -18.39
N LEU A 217 6.42 -2.69 -17.40
CA LEU A 217 6.09 -2.28 -16.03
C LEU A 217 6.50 -0.82 -15.73
N ASP A 218 7.22 -0.16 -16.63
CA ASP A 218 7.76 1.19 -16.44
C ASP A 218 7.71 1.98 -17.76
N CYS A 219 6.52 2.07 -18.34
CA CYS A 219 6.27 2.82 -19.57
C CYS A 219 5.09 3.78 -19.42
N GLU A 220 5.14 4.90 -20.14
CA GLU A 220 3.97 5.76 -20.36
C GLU A 220 2.99 5.04 -21.29
N MET A 221 1.82 4.66 -20.79
CA MET A 221 0.86 3.81 -21.51
C MET A 221 0.39 4.44 -22.83
N GLY A 222 0.02 5.73 -22.83
CA GLY A 222 -0.44 6.43 -24.04
C GLY A 222 0.67 6.89 -24.99
N ALA A 223 1.94 6.61 -24.70
CA ALA A 223 3.02 6.96 -25.62
C ALA A 223 2.97 6.07 -26.89
N PRO A 224 3.26 6.62 -28.09
CA PRO A 224 3.19 5.85 -29.33
C PRO A 224 4.15 4.65 -29.35
N TRP A 225 3.65 3.50 -29.80
CA TRP A 225 4.47 2.31 -30.02
C TRP A 225 5.46 2.52 -31.15
N LYS A 226 6.75 2.40 -30.86
CA LYS A 226 7.85 2.64 -31.83
C LYS A 226 8.65 1.39 -32.18
N SER A 227 8.41 0.29 -31.49
CA SER A 227 9.19 -0.94 -31.67
C SER A 227 8.52 -1.89 -32.67
N THR A 228 9.09 -3.08 -32.82
CA THR A 228 8.56 -4.12 -33.71
C THR A 228 7.16 -4.57 -33.24
N LYS A 229 6.36 -5.08 -34.17
CA LYS A 229 5.05 -5.69 -33.88
C LYS A 229 5.12 -7.20 -34.10
N PRO A 230 5.62 -7.99 -33.12
CA PRO A 230 5.74 -9.43 -33.27
C PRO A 230 4.42 -10.10 -33.70
N ALA A 231 4.51 -11.05 -34.63
CA ALA A 231 3.34 -11.79 -35.13
C ALA A 231 2.60 -12.55 -34.01
N ALA A 232 3.33 -12.98 -32.97
CA ALA A 232 2.77 -13.63 -31.79
C ALA A 232 1.79 -12.75 -31.00
N LEU A 233 1.92 -11.43 -31.07
CA LEU A 233 1.06 -10.44 -30.40
C LEU A 233 0.00 -9.84 -31.33
N ALA A 234 0.27 -9.81 -32.63
CA ALA A 234 -0.59 -9.12 -33.61
C ALA A 234 -2.01 -9.70 -33.71
N GLY A 235 -2.19 -10.99 -33.46
CA GLY A 235 -3.48 -11.69 -33.56
C GLY A 235 -4.27 -11.82 -32.26
N LEU A 236 -3.79 -11.25 -31.14
CA LEU A 236 -4.41 -11.43 -29.82
C LEU A 236 -5.56 -10.46 -29.55
N ALA A 237 -5.58 -9.32 -30.26
CA ALA A 237 -6.62 -8.31 -30.12
C ALA A 237 -6.93 -7.69 -31.48
N ASP A 238 -8.22 -7.56 -31.77
CA ASP A 238 -8.75 -6.93 -32.99
C ASP A 238 -8.59 -5.40 -32.98
N ALA A 239 -8.38 -4.81 -31.80
CA ALA A 239 -8.19 -3.37 -31.62
C ALA A 239 -6.91 -2.87 -32.33
N PRO A 240 -6.84 -1.59 -32.76
CA PRO A 240 -5.62 -1.01 -33.30
C PRO A 240 -4.41 -1.18 -32.35
N TRP A 241 -3.21 -1.34 -32.91
CA TRP A 241 -1.96 -1.38 -32.12
C TRP A 241 -1.21 -0.06 -32.30
N ARG A 242 -1.42 0.88 -31.37
CA ARG A 242 -1.01 2.29 -31.46
C ARG A 242 -0.01 2.67 -30.37
N SER A 243 -0.25 2.26 -29.13
CA SER A 243 0.43 2.75 -27.93
C SER A 243 1.26 1.68 -27.24
N ASN A 244 2.05 2.09 -26.25
CA ASN A 244 2.70 1.15 -25.32
C ASN A 244 1.66 0.32 -24.56
N GLY A 245 0.54 0.94 -24.15
CA GLY A 245 -0.58 0.26 -23.49
C GLY A 245 -1.15 -0.89 -24.31
N ASP A 246 -1.32 -0.69 -25.62
CA ASP A 246 -1.77 -1.74 -26.54
C ASP A 246 -0.80 -2.94 -26.60
N THR A 247 0.50 -2.69 -26.40
CA THR A 247 1.51 -3.76 -26.31
C THR A 247 1.41 -4.47 -24.96
N VAL A 248 1.27 -3.74 -23.86
CA VAL A 248 1.09 -4.32 -22.51
C VAL A 248 -0.13 -5.24 -22.50
N GLU A 249 -1.26 -4.77 -23.03
CA GLU A 249 -2.48 -5.57 -23.13
C GLU A 249 -2.25 -6.90 -23.87
N ARG A 250 -1.57 -6.84 -25.03
CA ARG A 250 -1.27 -8.04 -25.82
C ARG A 250 -0.29 -8.97 -25.12
N LEU A 251 0.68 -8.44 -24.37
CA LEU A 251 1.60 -9.24 -23.56
C LEU A 251 0.86 -9.97 -22.43
N GLU A 252 -0.09 -9.29 -21.76
CA GLU A 252 -0.93 -9.89 -20.71
C GLU A 252 -1.86 -10.97 -21.29
N MET A 253 -2.47 -10.74 -22.46
CA MET A 253 -3.26 -11.75 -23.17
C MET A 253 -2.41 -12.98 -23.55
N LEU A 254 -1.21 -12.76 -24.09
CA LEU A 254 -0.29 -13.86 -24.42
C LEU A 254 0.12 -14.63 -23.17
N ALA A 255 0.41 -13.92 -22.08
CA ALA A 255 0.73 -14.53 -20.80
C ALA A 255 -0.41 -15.43 -20.30
N ALA A 256 -1.66 -14.98 -20.43
CA ALA A 256 -2.83 -15.77 -20.07
C ALA A 256 -2.96 -17.04 -20.93
N GLU A 257 -2.83 -16.96 -22.27
CA GLU A 257 -2.86 -18.13 -23.17
C GLU A 257 -1.75 -19.15 -22.87
N LEU A 258 -0.55 -18.68 -22.52
CA LEU A 258 0.58 -19.54 -22.18
C LEU A 258 0.40 -20.19 -20.80
N VAL A 259 -0.09 -19.45 -19.82
CA VAL A 259 -0.33 -19.95 -18.46
C VAL A 259 -1.52 -20.89 -18.41
N SER A 260 -2.58 -20.66 -19.18
CA SER A 260 -3.72 -21.59 -19.27
C SER A 260 -3.36 -22.89 -19.99
N GLY A 261 -2.34 -22.84 -20.87
CA GLY A 261 -1.92 -23.95 -21.71
C GLY A 261 -2.70 -24.04 -23.03
N GLU A 262 -3.49 -23.02 -23.36
CA GLU A 262 -4.16 -22.89 -24.67
C GLU A 262 -3.15 -22.77 -25.81
N LYS A 263 -2.00 -22.15 -25.53
CA LYS A 263 -0.90 -21.97 -26.47
C LYS A 263 0.41 -22.51 -25.89
N PRO A 264 1.19 -23.31 -26.64
CA PRO A 264 2.52 -23.70 -26.21
C PRO A 264 3.49 -22.53 -26.31
N CYS A 265 4.47 -22.49 -25.40
CA CYS A 265 5.59 -21.55 -25.50
C CYS A 265 6.48 -21.91 -26.71
N ASP A 266 6.96 -20.90 -27.43
CA ASP A 266 7.93 -21.10 -28.49
C ASP A 266 9.27 -21.58 -27.91
N GLN A 267 9.97 -22.46 -28.63
CA GLN A 267 11.26 -23.01 -28.21
C GLN A 267 12.36 -21.93 -28.15
N GLU A 268 12.21 -20.84 -28.91
CA GLU A 268 13.14 -19.72 -28.87
C GLU A 268 12.95 -18.80 -27.65
N TRP A 269 11.82 -18.90 -26.94
CA TRP A 269 11.48 -18.02 -25.81
C TRP A 269 11.99 -18.58 -24.48
N THR A 270 13.32 -18.60 -24.33
CA THR A 270 13.97 -19.24 -23.18
C THR A 270 13.70 -18.53 -21.86
N ALA A 271 13.62 -17.20 -21.85
CA ALA A 271 13.36 -16.45 -20.61
C ALA A 271 11.89 -16.65 -20.16
N THR A 272 10.97 -16.65 -21.11
CA THR A 272 9.55 -16.92 -20.90
C THR A 272 9.35 -18.35 -20.40
N GLN A 273 9.98 -19.33 -21.04
CA GLN A 273 9.90 -20.73 -20.64
C GLN A 273 10.38 -20.93 -19.19
N ALA A 274 11.47 -20.27 -18.77
CA ALA A 274 11.95 -20.36 -17.39
C ALA A 274 10.92 -19.88 -16.36
N VAL A 275 10.15 -18.82 -16.68
CA VAL A 275 9.06 -18.34 -15.81
C VAL A 275 7.86 -19.29 -15.84
N LEU A 276 7.49 -19.82 -17.01
CA LEU A 276 6.41 -20.80 -17.15
C LEU A 276 6.71 -22.12 -16.43
N ASP A 277 7.97 -22.56 -16.43
CA ASP A 277 8.43 -23.73 -15.68
C ASP A 277 8.26 -23.52 -14.17
N GLU A 278 8.60 -22.33 -13.66
CA GLU A 278 8.37 -21.97 -12.26
C GLU A 278 6.86 -21.94 -11.92
N VAL A 279 6.03 -21.41 -12.83
CA VAL A 279 4.56 -21.46 -12.69
C VAL A 279 4.06 -22.90 -12.58
N ALA A 280 4.50 -23.77 -13.49
CA ALA A 280 4.03 -25.15 -13.59
C ALA A 280 4.51 -26.02 -12.42
N HIS A 281 5.77 -25.85 -12.00
CA HIS A 281 6.41 -26.75 -11.03
C HIS A 281 6.40 -26.24 -9.59
N THR A 282 6.25 -24.94 -9.37
CA THR A 282 6.34 -24.34 -8.04
C THR A 282 5.06 -23.58 -7.66
N ILE A 283 4.66 -22.58 -8.47
CA ILE A 283 3.61 -21.62 -8.06
C ILE A 283 2.23 -22.28 -8.08
N ARG A 284 1.84 -22.91 -9.19
CA ARG A 284 0.52 -23.56 -9.31
C ARG A 284 0.34 -24.70 -8.29
N PRO A 285 1.31 -25.60 -8.07
CA PRO A 285 1.21 -26.59 -7.01
C PRO A 285 1.06 -25.96 -5.62
N ALA A 286 1.80 -24.90 -5.29
CA ALA A 286 1.68 -24.23 -4.00
C ALA A 286 0.31 -23.54 -3.83
N LEU A 287 -0.22 -22.93 -4.90
CA LEU A 287 -1.56 -22.34 -4.92
C LEU A 287 -2.64 -23.40 -4.67
N ARG A 288 -2.58 -24.56 -5.32
CA ARG A 288 -3.55 -25.64 -5.10
C ARG A 288 -3.40 -26.29 -3.72
N GLN A 289 -2.16 -26.43 -3.24
CA GLN A 289 -1.89 -26.98 -1.91
C GLN A 289 -2.43 -26.07 -0.78
N SER A 290 -2.45 -24.75 -1.00
CA SER A 290 -3.00 -23.75 -0.07
C SER A 290 -4.42 -24.09 0.36
N ALA A 291 -5.31 -24.38 -0.60
CA ALA A 291 -6.69 -24.78 -0.32
C ALA A 291 -6.78 -26.02 0.60
N THR A 292 -5.96 -27.03 0.36
CA THR A 292 -5.94 -28.22 1.22
C THR A 292 -5.39 -27.90 2.61
N ASN A 293 -4.35 -27.07 2.68
CA ASN A 293 -3.69 -26.69 3.93
C ASN A 293 -4.56 -25.82 4.83
N GLU A 294 -5.36 -24.91 4.27
CA GLU A 294 -6.24 -24.01 5.02
C GLU A 294 -7.18 -24.78 5.95
N ILE A 295 -7.93 -25.76 5.42
CA ILE A 295 -8.86 -26.56 6.20
C ILE A 295 -8.12 -27.53 7.13
N SER A 296 -7.12 -28.25 6.61
CA SER A 296 -6.40 -29.25 7.40
C SER A 296 -5.65 -28.63 8.59
N SER A 297 -5.10 -27.42 8.43
CA SER A 297 -4.41 -26.70 9.51
C SER A 297 -5.37 -26.10 10.53
N CYS A 298 -6.54 -25.65 10.09
CA CYS A 298 -7.62 -25.27 11.00
C CYS A 298 -8.03 -26.46 11.89
N LEU A 299 -8.25 -27.64 11.28
CA LEU A 299 -8.56 -28.87 12.02
C LEU A 299 -7.40 -29.32 12.93
N ALA A 300 -6.15 -29.16 12.49
CA ALA A 300 -4.97 -29.46 13.30
C ALA A 300 -4.91 -28.55 14.53
N GLY A 301 -5.12 -27.24 14.36
CA GLY A 301 -5.18 -26.26 15.44
C GLY A 301 -6.29 -26.57 16.45
N LEU A 302 -7.50 -26.87 15.97
CA LEU A 302 -8.62 -27.31 16.82
C LEU A 302 -8.33 -28.63 17.56
N SER A 303 -7.51 -29.50 16.98
CA SER A 303 -7.04 -30.74 17.61
C SER A 303 -5.85 -30.54 18.57
N GLY A 304 -5.48 -29.29 18.88
CA GLY A 304 -4.34 -28.97 19.74
C GLY A 304 -2.98 -29.34 19.15
N ARG A 305 -2.89 -29.50 17.82
CA ARG A 305 -1.63 -29.83 17.13
C ARG A 305 -0.90 -28.56 16.71
N PHE A 306 0.40 -28.70 16.49
CA PHE A 306 1.24 -27.63 15.98
C PHE A 306 0.81 -27.22 14.56
N VAL A 307 0.51 -25.94 14.37
CA VAL A 307 0.29 -25.33 13.05
C VAL A 307 1.63 -24.74 12.57
N PRO A 308 2.15 -25.16 11.41
CA PRO A 308 3.43 -24.68 10.90
C PRO A 308 3.46 -23.15 10.72
N PRO A 309 4.53 -22.46 11.12
CA PRO A 309 4.70 -21.04 10.83
C PRO A 309 5.09 -20.81 9.37
N GLY A 310 4.83 -19.62 8.86
CA GLY A 310 5.23 -19.18 7.53
C GLY A 310 5.37 -17.65 7.45
N PRO A 311 6.04 -17.11 6.44
CA PRO A 311 6.05 -15.67 6.21
C PRO A 311 4.66 -15.18 5.75
N SER A 312 4.42 -13.88 5.91
CA SER A 312 3.22 -13.17 5.41
C SER A 312 3.62 -12.01 4.49
N GLY A 313 2.66 -11.52 3.72
CA GLY A 313 2.85 -10.47 2.73
C GLY A 313 1.95 -10.63 1.51
N ALA A 314 1.95 -9.63 0.63
CA ALA A 314 1.20 -9.64 -0.62
C ALA A 314 1.90 -10.54 -1.66
N PRO A 315 1.33 -11.68 -2.06
CA PRO A 315 1.93 -12.57 -3.06
C PRO A 315 2.24 -11.84 -4.38
N THR A 316 1.36 -10.92 -4.78
CA THR A 316 1.44 -10.05 -5.96
C THR A 316 2.61 -9.07 -5.94
N ARG A 317 3.23 -8.83 -4.78
CA ARG A 317 4.47 -8.04 -4.64
C ARG A 317 5.73 -8.89 -4.74
N GLY A 318 5.65 -10.02 -5.42
CA GLY A 318 6.76 -10.94 -5.63
C GLY A 318 7.14 -11.75 -4.38
N ARG A 319 6.24 -11.85 -3.39
CA ARG A 319 6.42 -12.60 -2.14
C ARG A 319 5.83 -13.99 -2.23
N LEU A 320 6.30 -14.80 -3.17
CA LEU A 320 5.79 -16.17 -3.35
C LEU A 320 6.15 -17.12 -2.20
N ASP A 321 7.10 -16.74 -1.34
CA ASP A 321 7.44 -17.44 -0.10
C ASP A 321 6.24 -17.55 0.88
N VAL A 322 5.23 -16.70 0.71
CA VAL A 322 3.97 -16.74 1.48
C VAL A 322 3.01 -17.84 1.02
N LEU A 323 3.32 -18.55 -0.06
CA LEU A 323 2.62 -19.78 -0.47
C LEU A 323 3.42 -21.03 -0.07
N PRO A 324 2.76 -22.17 0.18
CA PRO A 324 1.31 -22.34 0.32
C PRO A 324 0.78 -21.68 1.61
N THR A 325 -0.51 -21.33 1.63
CA THR A 325 -1.21 -20.87 2.85
C THR A 325 -1.61 -22.06 3.75
N GLY A 326 -2.42 -21.81 4.78
CA GLY A 326 -2.72 -22.71 5.88
C GLY A 326 -1.67 -22.68 7.00
N ARG A 327 -0.93 -21.58 7.15
CA ARG A 327 0.16 -21.43 8.12
C ARG A 327 -0.15 -20.40 9.19
N ASN A 328 0.51 -20.56 10.33
CA ASN A 328 0.46 -19.58 11.42
C ASN A 328 1.50 -18.49 11.19
N PHE A 329 1.20 -17.55 10.29
CA PHE A 329 2.22 -16.66 9.76
C PHE A 329 2.95 -15.83 10.83
N TYR A 330 4.17 -15.41 10.51
CA TYR A 330 4.91 -14.34 11.18
C TYR A 330 5.08 -13.16 10.22
N SER A 331 5.33 -11.97 10.77
CA SER A 331 5.57 -10.75 10.00
C SER A 331 7.06 -10.57 9.69
N VAL A 332 7.72 -9.55 10.27
CA VAL A 332 9.08 -9.14 9.91
C VAL A 332 9.88 -8.75 11.15
N ASP A 333 11.21 -8.79 11.07
CA ASP A 333 12.06 -8.16 12.10
C ASP A 333 11.91 -6.64 11.99
N ASN A 334 11.14 -6.06 12.90
CA ASN A 334 10.88 -4.62 12.93
C ASN A 334 12.16 -3.78 13.09
N ARG A 335 13.28 -4.33 13.57
CA ARG A 335 14.54 -3.59 13.69
C ARG A 335 15.28 -3.44 12.37
N ALA A 336 14.91 -4.22 11.35
CA ALA A 336 15.50 -4.14 10.01
C ALA A 336 14.71 -3.20 9.07
N ILE A 337 13.76 -2.43 9.61
CA ILE A 337 12.89 -1.53 8.86
C ILE A 337 13.30 -0.06 9.10
N PRO A 338 13.37 0.80 8.07
CA PRO A 338 13.19 0.47 6.66
C PRO A 338 14.35 -0.37 6.11
N THR A 339 14.07 -1.27 5.17
CA THR A 339 15.11 -2.03 4.45
C THR A 339 15.86 -1.13 3.44
N PRO A 340 17.06 -1.51 2.95
CA PRO A 340 17.75 -0.76 1.89
C PRO A 340 16.95 -0.62 0.59
N ALA A 341 16.15 -1.65 0.26
CA ALA A 341 15.25 -1.62 -0.89
C ALA A 341 14.11 -0.62 -0.66
N ALA A 342 13.46 -0.67 0.51
CA ALA A 342 12.42 0.28 0.90
C ALA A 342 12.94 1.73 0.97
N TRP A 343 14.19 1.94 1.40
CA TRP A 343 14.84 3.26 1.31
C TRP A 343 14.92 3.77 -0.12
N THR A 344 15.30 2.90 -1.05
CA THR A 344 15.42 3.28 -2.47
C THR A 344 14.07 3.67 -3.05
N LEU A 345 13.03 2.91 -2.76
CA LEU A 345 11.65 3.17 -3.20
C LEU A 345 11.06 4.42 -2.52
N GLY A 346 11.18 4.51 -1.19
CA GLY A 346 10.72 5.66 -0.41
C GLY A 346 11.37 6.97 -0.83
N ARG A 347 12.68 6.96 -1.14
CA ARG A 347 13.39 8.12 -1.69
C ARG A 347 12.85 8.54 -3.06
N LYS A 348 12.69 7.58 -4.00
CA LYS A 348 12.10 7.86 -5.32
C LYS A 348 10.69 8.42 -5.20
N SER A 349 9.87 7.84 -4.32
CA SER A 349 8.51 8.31 -4.04
C SER A 349 8.49 9.73 -3.47
N ALA A 350 9.36 10.04 -2.51
CA ALA A 350 9.51 11.39 -1.96
C ALA A 350 9.95 12.41 -3.04
N GLU A 351 10.89 12.04 -3.91
CA GLU A 351 11.36 12.90 -5.01
C GLU A 351 10.25 13.17 -6.04
N ALA A 352 9.51 12.14 -6.44
CA ALA A 352 8.39 12.26 -7.36
C ALA A 352 7.29 13.17 -6.78
N LEU A 353 6.95 12.99 -5.50
CA LEU A 353 5.96 13.82 -4.79
C LEU A 353 6.40 15.29 -4.74
N VAL A 354 7.65 15.55 -4.35
CA VAL A 354 8.16 16.92 -4.24
C VAL A 354 8.26 17.60 -5.61
N LEU A 355 8.70 16.86 -6.64
CA LEU A 355 8.74 17.36 -8.02
C LEU A 355 7.34 17.68 -8.54
N ARG A 356 6.36 16.79 -8.28
CA ARG A 356 4.98 17.02 -8.69
C ARG A 356 4.39 18.27 -8.04
N HIS A 357 4.60 18.45 -6.73
CA HIS A 357 4.17 19.68 -6.04
C HIS A 357 4.83 20.94 -6.63
N LEU A 358 6.12 20.87 -6.98
CA LEU A 358 6.81 21.99 -7.64
C LEU A 358 6.19 22.31 -9.02
N GLN A 359 5.87 21.28 -9.81
CA GLN A 359 5.25 21.45 -11.12
C GLN A 359 3.85 22.07 -11.01
N ASP A 360 3.06 21.62 -10.04
CA ASP A 360 1.67 22.07 -9.86
C ASP A 360 1.58 23.48 -9.25
N HIS A 361 2.52 23.86 -8.38
CA HIS A 361 2.43 25.10 -7.59
C HIS A 361 3.55 26.12 -7.83
N GLY A 362 4.57 25.78 -8.63
CA GLY A 362 5.73 26.64 -8.90
C GLY A 362 6.64 26.86 -7.69
N ARG A 363 6.43 26.14 -6.58
CA ARG A 363 7.24 26.21 -5.36
C ARG A 363 7.38 24.84 -4.68
N TRP A 364 8.49 24.64 -3.99
CA TRP A 364 8.71 23.44 -3.17
C TRP A 364 7.69 23.34 -2.03
N PRO A 365 7.25 22.12 -1.67
CA PRO A 365 6.42 21.92 -0.48
C PRO A 365 7.25 22.19 0.77
N ARG A 366 6.68 22.97 1.70
CA ARG A 366 7.32 23.28 2.99
C ARG A 366 6.87 22.35 4.10
N THR A 367 5.60 21.91 4.07
CA THR A 367 5.03 21.08 5.12
C THR A 367 4.05 20.04 4.54
N LEU A 368 4.23 18.78 4.95
CA LEU A 368 3.40 17.65 4.53
C LEU A 368 2.85 16.86 5.72
N GLY A 369 1.62 16.36 5.58
CA GLY A 369 1.06 15.35 6.46
C GLY A 369 1.24 13.98 5.85
N LEU A 370 1.84 13.03 6.56
CA LEU A 370 2.01 11.67 6.08
C LEU A 370 1.41 10.68 7.08
N THR A 371 0.56 9.79 6.60
CA THR A 371 -0.02 8.71 7.40
C THR A 371 0.84 7.45 7.29
N ALA A 372 1.18 6.86 8.44
CA ALA A 372 2.02 5.65 8.50
C ALA A 372 1.27 4.50 9.16
N TRP A 373 1.07 3.42 8.39
CA TRP A 373 0.33 2.25 8.83
C TRP A 373 1.28 1.09 9.11
N GLY A 374 1.05 0.37 10.21
CA GLY A 374 1.93 -0.74 10.58
C GLY A 374 1.86 -1.88 9.57
N THR A 375 0.69 -2.19 9.01
CA THR A 375 0.53 -3.26 8.01
C THR A 375 1.27 -2.93 6.70
N SER A 376 1.17 -1.69 6.21
CA SER A 376 1.88 -1.22 5.02
C SER A 376 3.40 -1.27 5.21
N ASN A 377 3.90 -0.86 6.38
CA ASN A 377 5.34 -0.96 6.69
C ASN A 377 5.83 -2.43 6.78
N MET A 378 5.01 -3.35 7.30
CA MET A 378 5.34 -4.77 7.32
C MET A 378 5.41 -5.38 5.92
N ARG A 379 4.49 -5.01 5.02
CA ARG A 379 4.46 -5.54 3.64
C ARG A 379 5.59 -5.02 2.78
N THR A 380 5.92 -3.74 2.92
CA THR A 380 6.90 -3.04 2.07
C THR A 380 8.33 -3.12 2.60
N GLY A 381 8.50 -3.51 3.87
CA GLY A 381 9.77 -3.36 4.55
C GLY A 381 10.09 -1.90 4.90
N GLY A 382 9.10 -1.01 4.91
CA GLY A 382 9.22 0.35 5.45
C GLY A 382 9.14 1.50 4.46
N ASP A 383 8.36 1.40 3.37
CA ASP A 383 8.27 2.46 2.36
C ASP A 383 7.80 3.80 2.97
N ASP A 384 6.78 3.81 3.84
CA ASP A 384 6.26 5.04 4.45
C ASP A 384 7.31 5.76 5.30
N ILE A 385 8.00 5.03 6.18
CA ILE A 385 9.01 5.62 7.06
C ILE A 385 10.26 6.04 6.28
N ALA A 386 10.61 5.30 5.23
CA ALA A 386 11.68 5.68 4.30
C ALA A 386 11.33 6.96 3.54
N GLN A 387 10.10 7.10 3.05
CA GLN A 387 9.62 8.30 2.38
C GLN A 387 9.67 9.51 3.33
N ALA A 388 9.21 9.35 4.57
CA ALA A 388 9.27 10.41 5.58
C ALA A 388 10.71 10.85 5.89
N LEU A 389 11.63 9.89 6.06
CA LEU A 389 13.06 10.18 6.26
C LEU A 389 13.67 10.89 5.04
N ALA A 390 13.34 10.45 3.82
CA ALA A 390 13.82 11.08 2.60
C ALA A 390 13.32 12.53 2.46
N LEU A 391 12.05 12.81 2.80
CA LEU A 391 11.46 14.15 2.76
C LEU A 391 12.22 15.15 3.65
N ILE A 392 12.56 14.77 4.88
CA ILE A 392 13.33 15.60 5.82
C ILE A 392 14.83 15.67 5.49
N GLY A 393 15.30 14.84 4.55
CA GLY A 393 16.71 14.77 4.15
C GLY A 393 17.57 13.97 5.13
N ALA A 394 17.04 12.87 5.67
CA ALA A 394 17.77 11.91 6.51
C ALA A 394 17.77 10.53 5.84
N LYS A 395 18.90 9.83 5.88
CA LYS A 395 19.05 8.47 5.35
C LYS A 395 19.31 7.49 6.51
N PRO A 396 18.54 6.40 6.61
CA PRO A 396 18.80 5.36 7.61
C PRO A 396 20.16 4.68 7.38
N VAL A 397 20.78 4.23 8.46
CA VAL A 397 22.06 3.50 8.47
C VAL A 397 21.81 2.08 8.97
N TRP A 398 22.39 1.11 8.28
CA TRP A 398 22.23 -0.31 8.60
C TRP A 398 23.54 -0.92 9.10
N ASP A 399 23.42 -1.82 10.08
CA ASP A 399 24.49 -2.75 10.40
C ASP A 399 24.70 -3.74 9.24
N THR A 400 25.96 -3.95 8.85
CA THR A 400 26.31 -4.74 7.66
C THR A 400 26.06 -6.24 7.83
N SER A 401 25.96 -6.73 9.08
CA SER A 401 25.79 -8.15 9.38
C SER A 401 24.33 -8.54 9.63
N SER A 402 23.62 -7.71 10.38
CA SER A 402 22.27 -7.98 10.85
C SER A 402 21.18 -7.25 10.07
N TRP A 403 21.57 -6.33 9.17
CA TRP A 403 20.67 -5.43 8.45
C TRP A 403 19.74 -4.59 9.35
N ARG A 404 20.03 -4.53 10.65
CA ARG A 404 19.29 -3.70 11.58
C ARG A 404 19.62 -2.24 11.35
N VAL A 405 18.60 -1.40 11.45
CA VAL A 405 18.80 0.05 11.43
C VAL A 405 19.44 0.46 12.75
N THR A 406 20.61 1.08 12.66
CA THR A 406 21.42 1.52 13.81
C THR A 406 21.37 3.02 14.04
N GLY A 407 20.87 3.79 13.06
CA GLY A 407 20.74 5.23 13.15
C GLY A 407 20.41 5.85 11.81
N TYR A 408 20.83 7.10 11.63
CA TYR A 408 20.62 7.88 10.41
C TYR A 408 21.83 8.79 10.14
N GLU A 409 22.01 9.16 8.87
CA GLU A 409 22.88 10.22 8.42
C GLU A 409 22.04 11.37 7.84
N ILE A 410 22.39 12.62 8.14
CA ILE A 410 21.74 13.78 7.54
C ILE A 410 22.35 14.01 6.16
N ILE A 411 21.50 14.07 5.13
CA ILE A 411 21.91 14.38 3.76
C ILE A 411 22.20 15.89 3.67
N PRO A 412 23.40 16.31 3.24
CA PRO A 412 23.70 17.72 3.00
C PRO A 412 22.80 18.32 1.91
N LEU A 413 22.40 19.58 2.04
CA LEU A 413 21.53 20.27 1.07
C LEU A 413 22.04 20.19 -0.37
N ALA A 414 23.36 20.30 -0.58
CA ALA A 414 23.98 20.18 -1.90
C ALA A 414 23.76 18.80 -2.56
N LYS A 415 23.60 17.74 -1.76
CA LYS A 415 23.24 16.39 -2.26
C LYS A 415 21.73 16.20 -2.34
N LEU A 416 20.98 16.85 -1.45
CA LEU A 416 19.51 16.79 -1.44
C LEU A 416 18.91 17.51 -2.65
N ALA A 417 19.58 18.57 -3.13
CA ALA A 417 19.22 19.36 -4.33
C ALA A 417 17.81 19.99 -4.29
N ARG A 418 17.26 20.16 -3.08
CA ARG A 418 16.00 20.84 -2.76
C ARG A 418 15.97 21.21 -1.28
N PRO A 419 15.04 22.08 -0.85
CA PRO A 419 14.76 22.28 0.56
C PRO A 419 14.35 20.99 1.28
N ARG A 420 14.55 20.98 2.60
CA ARG A 420 13.97 19.98 3.50
C ARG A 420 12.46 20.22 3.60
N VAL A 421 11.70 19.18 3.89
CA VAL A 421 10.24 19.28 4.03
C VAL A 421 9.86 18.95 5.47
N ASP A 422 9.11 19.81 6.13
CA ASP A 422 8.59 19.52 7.48
C ASP A 422 7.47 18.49 7.40
N VAL A 423 7.66 17.34 8.04
CA VAL A 423 6.74 16.20 7.94
C VAL A 423 6.07 15.97 9.29
N THR A 424 4.74 16.05 9.30
CA THR A 424 3.93 15.61 10.44
C THR A 424 3.42 14.20 10.17
N LEU A 425 3.86 13.24 10.98
CA LEU A 425 3.42 11.85 10.89
C LEU A 425 2.12 11.62 11.67
N ARG A 426 1.13 11.05 11.00
CA ARG A 426 -0.03 10.42 11.62
C ARG A 426 0.18 8.91 11.67
N ILE A 427 0.57 8.39 12.83
CA ILE A 427 0.79 6.94 13.01
C ILE A 427 -0.50 6.24 13.45
N SER A 428 -0.75 5.05 12.90
CA SER A 428 -1.81 4.18 13.42
C SER A 428 -1.47 3.63 14.82
N GLY A 429 -2.49 3.26 15.61
CA GLY A 429 -2.27 2.62 16.91
C GLY A 429 -1.47 1.31 16.83
N PHE A 430 -1.63 0.56 15.73
CA PHE A 430 -0.81 -0.63 15.49
C PHE A 430 0.63 -0.28 15.12
N PHE A 431 0.87 0.80 14.36
CA PHE A 431 2.23 1.26 14.06
C PHE A 431 2.98 1.59 15.36
N ARG A 432 2.33 2.31 16.30
CA ARG A 432 2.86 2.56 17.65
C ARG A 432 3.29 1.27 18.35
N ASP A 433 2.43 0.26 18.34
CA ASP A 433 2.68 -0.98 19.08
C ASP A 433 3.76 -1.86 18.43
N ALA A 434 3.90 -1.81 17.11
CA ALA A 434 4.80 -2.67 16.36
C ALA A 434 6.16 -2.04 16.03
N PHE A 435 6.26 -0.70 15.96
CA PHE A 435 7.42 0.02 15.43
C PHE A 435 7.93 1.16 16.35
N PRO A 436 8.13 0.93 17.67
CA PRO A 436 8.63 1.97 18.57
C PRO A 436 10.02 2.50 18.14
N ALA A 437 10.90 1.62 17.63
CA ALA A 437 12.22 2.01 17.16
C ALA A 437 12.16 2.98 15.96
N GLN A 438 11.19 2.83 15.06
CA GLN A 438 11.01 3.72 13.91
C GLN A 438 10.46 5.08 14.32
N ILE A 439 9.61 5.12 15.34
CA ILE A 439 9.14 6.37 15.96
C ILE A 439 10.33 7.14 16.54
N GLU A 440 11.17 6.46 17.33
CA GLU A 440 12.38 7.06 17.89
C GLU A 440 13.39 7.49 16.81
N LEU A 441 13.56 6.68 15.76
CA LEU A 441 14.44 6.99 14.61
C LEU A 441 14.01 8.28 13.93
N PHE A 442 12.73 8.40 13.58
CA PHE A 442 12.21 9.57 12.88
C PHE A 442 12.22 10.81 13.78
N ASP A 443 11.79 10.70 15.04
CA ASP A 443 11.83 11.81 16.00
C ASP A 443 13.26 12.32 16.22
N SER A 444 14.23 11.41 16.35
CA SER A 444 15.64 11.79 16.47
C SER A 444 16.15 12.50 15.21
N ALA A 445 15.82 11.97 14.03
CA ALA A 445 16.24 12.53 12.75
C ALA A 445 15.67 13.93 12.52
N ILE A 446 14.35 14.12 12.70
CA ILE A 446 13.70 15.42 12.45
C ILE A 446 14.14 16.49 13.45
N ARG A 447 14.38 16.14 14.72
CA ARG A 447 14.95 17.07 15.72
C ARG A 447 16.39 17.44 15.39
N ALA A 448 17.21 16.49 14.95
CA ALA A 448 18.59 16.78 14.55
C ALA A 448 18.65 17.67 13.31
N VAL A 449 17.75 17.46 12.35
CA VAL A 449 17.58 18.32 11.17
C VAL A 449 17.08 19.71 11.57
N GLY A 450 16.13 19.81 12.51
CA GLY A 450 15.61 21.09 13.00
C GLY A 450 16.59 21.89 13.86
N ALA A 451 17.68 21.27 14.31
CA ALA A 451 18.76 21.93 15.06
C ALA A 451 19.89 22.47 14.17
N LEU A 452 19.83 22.26 12.84
CA LEU A 452 20.83 22.76 11.91
C LEU A 452 20.68 24.28 11.70
N GLU A 453 21.82 24.96 11.56
CA GLU A 453 21.89 26.35 11.12
C GLU A 453 21.86 26.39 9.59
N GLU A 454 20.65 26.42 9.02
CA GLU A 454 20.36 26.52 7.58
C GLU A 454 19.36 27.64 7.34
N GLU A 455 19.37 28.24 6.15
CA GLU A 455 18.44 29.32 5.80
C GLU A 455 16.97 28.85 5.88
N PRO A 456 16.01 29.69 6.31
CA PRO A 456 14.61 29.29 6.49
C PRO A 456 13.93 28.71 5.25
N ASP A 457 14.35 29.16 4.05
CA ASP A 457 13.83 28.64 2.78
C ASP A 457 14.41 27.26 2.42
N ASP A 458 15.60 26.92 2.90
CA ASP A 458 16.24 25.62 2.69
C ASP A 458 15.86 24.61 3.79
N ASN A 459 15.60 25.08 5.01
CA ASN A 459 15.18 24.26 6.14
C ASN A 459 13.94 24.83 6.87
N PRO A 460 12.74 24.60 6.30
CA PRO A 460 11.46 24.92 6.95
C PRO A 460 11.28 24.26 8.32
N ILE A 461 11.94 23.11 8.58
CA ILE A 461 11.85 22.39 9.86
C ILE A 461 12.49 23.22 10.96
N ALA A 462 13.73 23.67 10.74
CA ALA A 462 14.47 24.49 11.71
C ALA A 462 13.76 25.83 11.95
N ALA A 463 13.32 26.50 10.88
CA ALA A 463 12.55 27.74 10.98
C ALA A 463 11.28 27.57 11.83
N ARG A 464 10.48 26.53 11.54
CA ARG A 464 9.23 26.27 12.26
C ARG A 464 9.48 25.89 13.72
N MET A 465 10.43 25.00 14.00
CA MET A 465 10.77 24.63 15.37
C MET A 465 11.26 25.84 16.18
N GLY A 466 12.03 26.75 15.57
CA GLY A 466 12.46 27.99 16.21
C GLY A 466 11.29 28.94 16.52
N GLU A 467 10.38 29.16 15.55
CA GLU A 467 9.17 29.96 15.73
C GLU A 467 8.28 29.42 16.86
N ASP A 468 7.97 28.13 16.83
CA ASP A 468 7.11 27.49 17.84
C ASP A 468 7.75 27.55 19.24
N ALA A 469 9.08 27.36 19.34
CA ALA A 469 9.78 27.44 20.61
C ALA A 469 9.75 28.87 21.17
N ASN A 470 9.95 29.89 20.33
CA ASN A 470 9.86 31.28 20.74
C ASN A 470 8.45 31.67 21.19
N GLU A 471 7.42 31.16 20.50
CA GLU A 471 6.03 31.37 20.91
C GLU A 471 5.75 30.72 22.27
N ALA A 472 6.18 29.47 22.47
CA ALA A 472 6.03 28.76 23.75
C ALA A 472 6.76 29.46 24.91
N LEU A 473 7.97 29.97 24.67
CA LEU A 473 8.72 30.80 25.62
C LEU A 473 7.93 32.08 25.97
N GLY A 474 7.35 32.75 24.97
CA GLY A 474 6.51 33.93 25.15
C GLY A 474 5.24 33.65 25.97
N GLN A 475 4.74 32.41 25.94
CA GLN A 475 3.62 31.93 26.77
C GLN A 475 4.05 31.50 28.18
N GLY A 476 5.33 31.63 28.53
CA GLY A 476 5.86 31.34 29.85
C GLY A 476 6.30 29.89 30.08
N MET A 477 6.43 29.08 29.02
CA MET A 477 7.09 27.78 29.13
C MET A 477 8.60 27.96 29.34
N ASP A 478 9.22 27.04 30.07
CA ASP A 478 10.69 27.02 30.14
C ASP A 478 11.31 26.61 28.79
N GLU A 479 12.59 26.89 28.60
CA GLU A 479 13.28 26.68 27.33
C GLU A 479 13.35 25.21 26.90
N GLU A 480 13.53 24.29 27.86
CA GLU A 480 13.61 22.86 27.58
C GLU A 480 12.25 22.34 27.13
N GLN A 481 11.19 22.70 27.83
CA GLN A 481 9.82 22.37 27.50
C GLN A 481 9.43 23.01 26.16
N ALA A 482 9.69 24.29 25.94
CA ALA A 482 9.39 24.97 24.69
C ALA A 482 10.02 24.27 23.47
N ARG A 483 11.31 23.91 23.56
CA ARG A 483 12.00 23.14 22.51
C ARG A 483 11.44 21.72 22.37
N HIS A 484 11.09 21.07 23.47
CA HIS A 484 10.48 19.75 23.45
C HIS A 484 9.17 19.74 22.68
N VAL A 485 8.28 20.67 23.01
CA VAL A 485 6.99 20.95 22.36
C VAL A 485 7.15 21.26 20.87
N ALA A 486 8.03 22.21 20.56
CA ALA A 486 8.27 22.66 19.20
C ALA A 486 8.77 21.54 18.28
N GLY A 487 9.47 20.55 18.85
CA GLY A 487 9.97 19.38 18.14
C GLY A 487 8.95 18.28 17.84
N LEU A 488 7.73 18.35 18.39
CA LEU A 488 6.74 17.28 18.23
C LEU A 488 6.21 17.23 16.79
N ARG A 489 6.37 16.06 16.14
CA ARG A 489 5.96 15.81 14.74
C ARG A 489 5.27 14.47 14.52
N ILE A 490 5.18 13.61 15.52
CA ILE A 490 4.56 12.29 15.40
C ILE A 490 3.32 12.23 16.30
N PHE A 491 2.17 11.95 15.71
CA PHE A 491 0.88 11.93 16.39
C PHE A 491 0.14 10.63 16.11
N GLY A 492 -0.40 9.99 17.15
CA GLY A 492 -1.04 8.67 17.10
C GLY A 492 -2.37 8.59 17.85
N SER A 493 -2.99 7.41 17.87
CA SER A 493 -4.14 7.16 18.75
C SER A 493 -3.71 7.26 20.22
N LYS A 494 -4.62 7.56 21.15
CA LYS A 494 -4.36 7.48 22.60
C LYS A 494 -3.68 6.16 22.99
N PRO A 495 -2.74 6.12 23.94
CA PRO A 495 -2.16 4.88 24.44
C PRO A 495 -3.22 3.84 24.80
N GLY A 496 -3.08 2.63 24.26
CA GLY A 496 -4.03 1.54 24.46
C GLY A 496 -5.36 1.65 23.69
N ALA A 497 -5.56 2.70 22.88
CA ALA A 497 -6.66 2.83 21.93
C ALA A 497 -6.16 2.73 20.48
N TYR A 498 -7.10 2.48 19.57
CA TYR A 498 -6.86 2.22 18.15
C TYR A 498 -7.93 2.88 17.27
N GLY A 499 -7.58 3.21 16.03
CA GLY A 499 -8.46 3.89 15.09
C GLY A 499 -8.30 5.42 15.07
N ALA A 500 -9.02 6.05 14.14
CA ALA A 500 -8.99 7.49 13.91
C ALA A 500 -10.21 8.24 14.48
N GLY A 501 -11.17 7.52 15.08
CA GLY A 501 -12.37 8.11 15.64
C GLY A 501 -13.45 8.50 14.64
N LEU A 502 -13.27 8.24 13.34
CA LEU A 502 -14.21 8.66 12.30
C LEU A 502 -15.22 7.58 11.89
N GLN A 503 -14.81 6.31 11.91
CA GLN A 503 -15.62 5.20 11.40
C GLN A 503 -17.02 5.15 12.02
N ALA A 504 -17.10 5.15 13.36
CA ALA A 504 -18.38 5.11 14.06
C ALA A 504 -19.24 6.36 13.80
N LEU A 505 -18.63 7.56 13.66
CA LEU A 505 -19.40 8.76 13.32
C LEU A 505 -20.01 8.63 11.92
N ILE A 506 -19.27 8.09 10.96
CA ILE A 506 -19.73 7.94 9.58
C ILE A 506 -20.81 6.85 9.50
N ASP A 507 -20.55 5.67 10.06
CA ASP A 507 -21.45 4.51 9.99
C ASP A 507 -22.78 4.75 10.70
N GLU A 508 -22.74 5.40 11.86
CA GLU A 508 -23.93 5.72 12.65
C GLU A 508 -24.52 7.10 12.31
N GLN A 509 -23.94 7.81 11.33
CA GLN A 509 -24.33 9.16 10.90
C GLN A 509 -24.43 10.16 12.06
N LEU A 510 -23.50 10.07 13.02
CA LEU A 510 -23.46 10.89 14.24
C LEU A 510 -22.69 12.21 14.04
N TRP A 511 -22.95 12.93 12.95
CA TRP A 511 -22.31 14.21 12.65
C TRP A 511 -23.27 15.12 11.87
N ASP A 512 -23.24 16.42 12.17
CA ASP A 512 -24.06 17.43 11.49
C ASP A 512 -23.20 18.33 10.59
N LYS A 513 -21.94 18.56 10.98
CA LYS A 513 -21.02 19.49 10.32
C LYS A 513 -19.65 18.86 10.15
N ARG A 514 -18.90 19.35 9.15
CA ARG A 514 -17.49 18.95 8.93
C ARG A 514 -16.60 19.18 10.15
N SER A 515 -16.91 20.18 10.98
CA SER A 515 -16.21 20.44 12.25
C SER A 515 -16.26 19.25 13.21
N ASP A 516 -17.36 18.51 13.23
CA ASP A 516 -17.56 17.41 14.18
C ASP A 516 -16.60 16.25 13.84
N LEU A 517 -16.38 16.01 12.55
CA LEU A 517 -15.39 15.07 12.05
C LEU A 517 -13.96 15.54 12.38
N ALA A 518 -13.66 16.82 12.20
CA ALA A 518 -12.36 17.39 12.53
C ALA A 518 -12.05 17.31 14.04
N GLU A 519 -13.03 17.63 14.89
CA GLU A 519 -12.94 17.53 16.34
C GLU A 519 -12.73 16.09 16.79
N SER A 520 -13.43 15.12 16.18
CA SER A 520 -13.21 13.70 16.47
C SER A 520 -11.80 13.27 16.05
N TYR A 521 -11.35 13.63 14.85
CA TYR A 521 -10.01 13.28 14.37
C TYR A 521 -8.90 13.86 15.26
N ILE A 522 -9.01 15.13 15.67
CA ILE A 522 -8.08 15.76 16.62
C ILE A 522 -8.19 15.10 17.99
N GLY A 523 -9.41 14.81 18.43
CA GLY A 523 -9.72 14.15 19.70
C GLY A 523 -9.04 12.79 19.85
N TRP A 524 -9.11 11.97 18.81
CA TRP A 524 -8.51 10.64 18.75
C TRP A 524 -7.04 10.65 18.36
N GLY A 525 -6.60 11.69 17.66
CA GLY A 525 -5.28 11.73 17.05
C GLY A 525 -4.25 12.65 17.70
N GLY A 526 -4.67 13.56 18.56
CA GLY A 526 -3.81 14.56 19.19
C GLY A 526 -2.92 14.03 20.33
N TYR A 527 -2.37 12.83 20.20
CA TYR A 527 -1.45 12.22 21.16
C TYR A 527 -0.06 12.12 20.54
N ALA A 528 0.91 12.83 21.10
CA ALA A 528 2.26 12.91 20.58
C ALA A 528 3.10 11.69 20.96
N TYR A 529 3.99 11.29 20.06
CA TYR A 529 4.93 10.18 20.23
C TYR A 529 6.34 10.60 19.82
N GLY A 530 7.35 9.94 20.39
CA GLY A 530 8.75 10.27 20.11
C GLY A 530 9.68 9.71 21.17
N LYS A 531 10.95 10.10 21.14
CA LYS A 531 11.92 9.67 22.13
C LYS A 531 11.55 10.25 23.49
N GLY A 532 11.19 9.36 24.43
CA GLY A 532 10.72 9.75 25.76
C GLY A 532 9.28 10.31 25.81
N VAL A 533 8.53 10.24 24.70
CA VAL A 533 7.13 10.68 24.62
C VAL A 533 6.25 9.49 24.22
N GLU A 534 5.38 9.07 25.14
CA GLU A 534 4.56 7.87 24.98
C GLU A 534 3.05 8.18 24.98
N GLY A 535 2.62 9.07 24.07
CA GLY A 535 1.21 9.44 23.91
C GLY A 535 0.77 10.57 24.82
N GLU A 536 1.57 11.64 24.91
CA GLU A 536 1.21 12.88 25.59
C GLU A 536 0.07 13.59 24.84
N GLU A 537 -0.99 14.00 25.53
CA GLU A 537 -2.12 14.68 24.90
C GLU A 537 -1.73 16.12 24.53
N ARG A 538 -1.60 16.40 23.23
CA ARG A 538 -1.11 17.66 22.64
C ARG A 538 -1.95 18.06 21.44
N LYS A 539 -3.25 18.23 21.67
CA LYS A 539 -4.25 18.56 20.63
C LYS A 539 -3.99 19.91 20.02
N GLU A 540 -3.56 20.88 20.81
CA GLU A 540 -3.21 22.23 20.39
C GLU A 540 -2.02 22.22 19.43
N VAL A 541 -0.96 21.48 19.74
CA VAL A 541 0.21 21.32 18.86
C VAL A 541 -0.19 20.58 17.59
N PHE A 542 -0.96 19.50 17.71
CA PHE A 542 -1.43 18.74 16.56
C PHE A 542 -2.27 19.61 15.63
N THR A 543 -3.20 20.40 16.17
CA THR A 543 -4.03 21.33 15.41
C THR A 543 -3.18 22.38 14.68
N LEU A 544 -2.16 22.92 15.37
CA LEU A 544 -1.24 23.87 14.76
C LEU A 544 -0.49 23.22 13.58
N ARG A 545 -0.01 21.98 13.72
CA ARG A 545 0.62 21.24 12.61
C ARG A 545 -0.34 21.05 11.44
N LEU A 546 -1.56 20.59 11.72
CA LEU A 546 -2.57 20.38 10.68
C LEU A 546 -2.89 21.65 9.89
N LYS A 547 -2.88 22.82 10.54
CA LYS A 547 -3.12 24.12 9.89
C LYS A 547 -2.09 24.48 8.82
N HIS A 548 -0.86 23.97 8.94
CA HIS A 548 0.24 24.30 8.04
C HIS A 548 0.50 23.25 6.95
N ILE A 549 -0.20 22.12 6.98
CA ILE A 549 -0.04 21.08 5.97
C ILE A 549 -0.47 21.59 4.60
N GLU A 550 0.42 21.45 3.60
CA GLU A 550 0.15 21.83 2.21
C GLU A 550 -0.41 20.66 1.39
N ALA A 551 -0.03 19.43 1.74
CA ALA A 551 -0.62 18.21 1.17
C ALA A 551 -0.62 17.04 2.16
N VAL A 552 -1.64 16.18 2.04
CA VAL A 552 -1.80 14.94 2.81
C VAL A 552 -1.42 13.75 1.93
N VAL A 553 -0.57 12.87 2.44
CA VAL A 553 0.01 11.74 1.71
C VAL A 553 -0.34 10.44 2.44
N GLN A 554 -0.96 9.52 1.71
CA GLN A 554 -1.20 8.13 2.11
C GLN A 554 -0.70 7.24 0.99
N ASN A 555 0.19 6.30 1.30
CA ASN A 555 0.66 5.34 0.31
C ASN A 555 -0.34 4.19 0.16
N GLN A 556 -0.63 3.82 -1.09
CA GLN A 556 -1.31 2.58 -1.43
C GLN A 556 -0.27 1.52 -1.76
N ASP A 557 -0.17 0.49 -0.91
CA ASP A 557 0.95 -0.44 -0.96
C ASP A 557 0.62 -1.78 -1.64
N ASN A 558 -0.62 -2.07 -2.02
CA ASN A 558 -0.97 -3.32 -2.71
C ASN A 558 -2.21 -3.13 -3.60
N ARG A 559 -2.54 -4.13 -4.41
CA ARG A 559 -3.65 -4.09 -5.39
C ARG A 559 -4.85 -4.94 -4.99
N GLU A 560 -4.72 -5.74 -3.93
CA GLU A 560 -5.78 -6.61 -3.43
C GLU A 560 -6.92 -5.84 -2.71
N HIS A 561 -6.69 -4.56 -2.40
CA HIS A 561 -7.72 -3.60 -1.99
C HIS A 561 -7.34 -2.18 -2.47
N ASP A 562 -8.35 -1.33 -2.56
CA ASP A 562 -8.22 0.08 -2.87
C ASP A 562 -8.75 0.94 -1.70
N LEU A 563 -9.00 2.23 -1.95
CA LEU A 563 -9.46 3.17 -0.92
C LEU A 563 -10.93 2.94 -0.52
N LEU A 564 -11.70 2.22 -1.34
CA LEU A 564 -13.09 1.84 -1.13
C LEU A 564 -13.19 0.35 -0.73
#